data_AF-A0A8T9QB43-F1
#
_entry.id   AF-A0A8T9QB43-F1
#
_cell.length_a   1.000
_cell.length_b   1.000
_cell.length_c   1.000
_cell.angle_alpha   90.00
_cell.angle_beta   90.00
_cell.angle_gamma   90.00
#
_symmetry.space_group_name_H-M   'P 1'
#
loop_
_entity.id
_entity.type
_entity.pdbx_description
1 polymer ?
#
loop_
_entity_poly.entity_id
_entity_poly.type
_entity_poly.pdbx_seq_one_letter_code
_entity_poly.pdbx_strand_id
1 'polypeptide(L)'
;MKSLESEYGCQNTSRQLEINLNQTYTVIRNQADFDRLVTGACHPLIDFSAYDLIIGKKGLASGTSGITYTYQRDCATNRPTLRVTFGQSMTTEAPNLTYHALVPKLAAEEQVAVEVVVK
;
A
#
# COMPACT_ATOMS: atom_id res chain seq x y z
N MET A 1 -2.25 9.57 6.66
CA MET A 1 -1.07 8.93 6.00
C MET A 1 -1.03 9.39 4.56
N LYS A 2 0.17 9.47 3.98
CA LYS A 2 0.37 9.87 2.58
C LYS A 2 0.14 8.67 1.66
N SER A 3 -0.71 8.84 0.63
CA SER A 3 -0.97 7.86 -0.42
C SER A 3 -0.66 8.47 -1.79
N LEU A 4 -0.68 7.66 -2.85
CA LEU A 4 -0.48 8.17 -4.20
C LEU A 4 -1.58 9.15 -4.62
N GLU A 5 -2.79 8.95 -4.09
CA GLU A 5 -3.94 9.83 -4.33
C GLU A 5 -3.76 11.18 -3.64
N SER A 6 -3.31 11.19 -2.39
CA SER A 6 -3.14 12.43 -1.63
C SER A 6 -1.93 13.24 -2.05
N GLU A 7 -0.81 12.59 -2.40
CA GLU A 7 0.45 13.28 -2.71
C GLU A 7 0.62 13.58 -4.21
N TYR A 8 0.06 12.75 -5.09
CA TYR A 8 0.31 12.83 -6.53
C TYR A 8 -0.97 12.95 -7.38
N GLY A 9 -2.14 13.08 -6.73
CA GLY A 9 -3.41 13.29 -7.43
C GLY A 9 -3.94 12.08 -8.20
N CYS A 10 -3.40 10.87 -7.94
CA CYS A 10 -3.97 9.65 -8.50
C CYS A 10 -5.44 9.49 -8.07
N GLN A 11 -6.27 8.85 -8.90
CA GLN A 11 -7.66 8.56 -8.57
C GLN A 11 -7.95 7.06 -8.64
N ASN A 12 -8.77 6.58 -7.72
CA ASN A 12 -9.27 5.20 -7.66
C ASN A 12 -8.18 4.14 -7.71
N THR A 13 -6.99 4.45 -7.18
CA THR A 13 -5.84 3.54 -7.19
C THR A 13 -6.11 2.22 -6.47
N SER A 14 -7.04 2.20 -5.52
CA SER A 14 -7.46 0.95 -4.88
C SER A 14 -8.14 -0.06 -5.81
N ARG A 15 -8.70 0.40 -6.94
CA ARG A 15 -9.41 -0.44 -7.93
C ARG A 15 -8.76 -0.43 -9.32
N GLN A 16 -8.06 0.64 -9.67
CA GLN A 16 -7.49 0.87 -11.00
C GLN A 16 -5.97 0.71 -11.06
N LEU A 17 -5.30 0.67 -9.90
CA LEU A 17 -3.87 0.40 -9.85
C LEU A 17 -3.66 -1.12 -9.91
N GLU A 18 -3.17 -1.58 -11.06
CA GLU A 18 -2.81 -2.98 -11.23
C GLU A 18 -1.39 -3.19 -10.72
N ILE A 19 -1.20 -4.27 -9.97
CA ILE A 19 0.10 -4.61 -9.41
C ILE A 19 0.47 -6.05 -9.74
N ASN A 20 1.66 -6.23 -10.27
CA ASN A 20 2.20 -7.54 -10.60
C ASN A 20 3.09 -8.05 -9.47
N LEU A 21 2.44 -8.55 -8.41
CA LEU A 21 3.12 -9.15 -7.25
C LEU A 21 2.90 -10.66 -7.18
N ASN A 22 4.00 -11.38 -6.97
CA ASN A 22 4.04 -12.81 -6.62
C ASN A 22 3.79 -13.07 -5.13
N GLN A 23 3.84 -12.02 -4.30
CA GLN A 23 3.66 -12.04 -2.85
C GLN A 23 2.51 -11.11 -2.44
N THR A 24 2.05 -11.21 -1.19
CA THR A 24 0.91 -10.45 -0.66
C THR A 24 1.15 -8.94 -0.70
N TYR A 25 2.39 -8.52 -0.44
CA TYR A 25 2.85 -7.13 -0.51
C TYR A 25 4.33 -7.07 -0.86
N THR A 26 4.81 -5.90 -1.26
CA THR A 26 6.24 -5.62 -1.43
C THR A 26 6.56 -4.21 -0.97
N VAL A 27 7.84 -3.94 -0.74
CA VAL A 27 8.38 -2.61 -0.47
C VAL A 27 9.17 -2.16 -1.68
N ILE A 28 8.70 -1.09 -2.33
CA ILE A 28 9.33 -0.46 -3.49
C ILE A 28 10.16 0.71 -2.98
N ARG A 29 11.45 0.72 -3.35
CA ARG A 29 12.44 1.69 -2.84
C ARG A 29 13.04 2.59 -3.92
N ASN A 30 12.62 2.42 -5.17
CA ASN A 30 13.10 3.17 -6.33
C ASN A 30 12.03 3.18 -7.43
N GLN A 31 12.15 4.14 -8.35
CA GLN A 31 11.18 4.35 -9.42
C GLN A 31 11.16 3.20 -10.44
N ALA A 32 12.32 2.62 -10.77
CA ALA A 32 12.37 1.55 -11.76
C ALA A 32 11.59 0.30 -11.31
N ASP A 33 11.63 -0.04 -10.02
CA ASP A 33 10.80 -1.11 -9.46
C ASP A 33 9.32 -0.73 -9.41
N PHE A 34 8.99 0.54 -9.16
CA PHE A 34 7.62 1.02 -9.25
C PHE A 34 7.05 0.83 -10.66
N ASP A 35 7.74 1.36 -11.67
CA ASP A 35 7.30 1.31 -13.08
C ASP A 35 7.22 -0.13 -13.60
N ARG A 36 8.03 -1.04 -13.04
CA ARG A 36 8.02 -2.46 -13.39
C ARG A 36 6.88 -3.24 -12.73
N LEU A 37 6.56 -2.91 -11.48
CA LEU A 37 5.60 -3.67 -10.66
C LEU A 37 4.18 -3.12 -10.71
N VAL A 38 4.04 -1.84 -11.06
CA VAL A 38 2.76 -1.13 -11.10
C VAL A 38 2.41 -0.83 -12.54
N THR A 39 1.22 -1.26 -12.96
CA THR A 39 0.67 -0.97 -14.28
C THR A 39 -0.62 -0.16 -14.12
N GLY A 40 -0.96 0.63 -15.15
CA GLY A 40 -2.16 1.46 -15.15
C GLY A 40 -1.87 2.93 -15.42
N ALA A 41 -2.91 3.75 -15.30
CA ALA A 41 -2.85 5.15 -15.71
C ALA A 41 -2.09 6.07 -14.72
N CYS A 42 -1.94 5.68 -13.45
CA CYS A 42 -1.26 6.53 -12.47
C CYS A 42 0.18 6.10 -12.20
N HIS A 43 1.11 6.74 -12.90
CA HIS A 43 2.55 6.51 -12.78
C HIS A 43 3.26 7.81 -12.34
N PRO A 44 3.11 8.22 -11.07
CA PRO A 44 3.77 9.43 -10.60
C PRO A 44 5.27 9.22 -10.37
N LEU A 45 6.03 10.31 -10.43
CA LEU A 45 7.42 10.34 -10.03
C LEU A 45 7.50 10.44 -8.50
N ILE A 46 7.75 9.32 -7.83
CA ILE A 46 7.78 9.25 -6.36
C ILE A 46 9.15 9.69 -5.88
N ASP A 47 9.20 10.52 -4.84
CA ASP A 47 10.45 10.91 -4.20
C ASP A 47 10.94 9.78 -3.28
N PHE A 48 11.60 8.80 -3.89
CA PHE A 48 12.21 7.69 -3.18
C PHE A 48 13.46 8.07 -2.37
N SER A 49 13.88 9.34 -2.38
CA SER A 49 14.93 9.81 -1.45
C SER A 49 14.35 10.04 -0.05
N ALA A 50 13.10 10.47 0.04
CA ALA A 50 12.40 10.75 1.30
C ALA A 50 11.50 9.60 1.77
N TYR A 51 10.99 8.79 0.83
CA TYR A 51 9.97 7.78 1.11
C TYR A 51 10.32 6.42 0.51
N ASP A 52 9.71 5.38 1.09
CA ASP A 52 9.54 4.09 0.42
C ASP A 52 8.05 3.84 0.24
N LEU A 53 7.69 3.10 -0.81
CA LEU A 53 6.30 2.77 -1.10
C LEU A 53 6.05 1.32 -0.71
N ILE A 54 5.10 1.09 0.20
CA ILE A 54 4.59 -0.24 0.48
C ILE A 54 3.34 -0.43 -0.36
N ILE A 55 3.28 -1.51 -1.12
CA ILE A 55 2.15 -1.83 -2.00
C ILE A 55 1.80 -3.30 -1.93
N GLY A 56 0.50 -3.60 -1.95
CA GLY A 56 0.00 -4.97 -1.86
C GLY A 56 -1.41 -5.09 -2.40
N LYS A 57 -1.88 -6.34 -2.50
CA LYS A 57 -3.24 -6.64 -2.96
C LYS A 57 -3.95 -7.55 -1.97
N LYS A 58 -5.25 -7.33 -1.79
CA LYS A 58 -6.11 -8.16 -0.96
C LYS A 58 -7.46 -8.34 -1.63
N GLY A 59 -7.83 -9.60 -1.88
CA GLY A 59 -9.21 -9.95 -2.20
C GLY A 59 -10.04 -9.92 -0.92
N LEU A 60 -11.19 -9.23 -0.98
CA LEU A 60 -12.18 -9.25 0.10
C LEU A 60 -13.34 -10.19 -0.24
N ALA A 61 -13.95 -10.78 0.78
CA ALA A 61 -15.12 -11.64 0.62
C ALA A 61 -16.44 -10.85 0.45
N SER A 62 -16.42 -9.55 0.74
CA SER A 62 -17.54 -8.62 0.64
C SER A 62 -17.02 -7.23 0.27
N GLY A 63 -17.91 -6.30 -0.05
CA GLY A 63 -17.45 -4.98 -0.51
C GLY A 63 -16.74 -4.20 0.59
N THR A 64 -16.00 -3.19 0.18
CA THR A 64 -15.24 -2.33 1.08
C THR A 64 -15.94 -0.99 1.29
N SER A 65 -15.98 -0.51 2.52
CA SER A 65 -16.35 0.86 2.87
C SER A 65 -15.14 1.81 2.85
N GLY A 66 -13.91 1.26 2.87
CA GLY A 66 -12.68 2.04 2.72
C GLY A 66 -11.44 1.29 3.19
N ILE A 67 -10.27 1.90 3.01
CA ILE A 67 -8.99 1.37 3.49
C ILE A 67 -8.34 2.43 4.38
N THR A 68 -8.04 2.05 5.62
CA THR A 68 -7.36 2.91 6.60
C THR A 68 -5.96 2.40 6.85
N TYR A 69 -4.99 3.31 6.86
CA TYR A 69 -3.58 3.00 7.04
C TYR A 69 -3.07 3.57 8.35
N THR A 70 -2.38 2.75 9.13
CA THR A 70 -1.68 3.16 10.36
C THR A 70 -0.25 2.67 10.30
N TYR A 71 0.69 3.60 10.14
CA TYR A 71 2.12 3.33 10.23
C TYR A 71 2.60 3.65 11.64
N GLN A 72 3.24 2.68 12.27
CA GLN A 72 3.80 2.81 13.61
C GLN A 72 5.18 2.17 13.65
N ARG A 73 6.02 2.63 14.56
CA ARG A 73 7.31 2.02 14.86
C ARG A 73 7.30 1.63 16.32
N ASP A 74 7.57 0.36 16.59
CA ASP A 74 7.69 -0.14 17.95
C ASP A 74 8.92 0.49 18.60
N CYS A 75 8.74 1.23 19.69
CA CYS A 75 9.84 1.91 20.38
C CYS A 75 10.83 0.94 21.05
N ALA A 76 10.40 -0.27 21.41
CA ALA A 76 11.22 -1.27 22.08
C ALA A 76 12.04 -2.10 21.07
N THR A 77 11.44 -2.46 19.93
CA THR A 77 12.11 -3.29 18.92
C THR A 77 12.63 -2.50 17.72
N ASN A 78 12.31 -1.21 17.64
CA ASN A 78 12.55 -0.31 16.51
C ASN A 78 12.00 -0.84 15.17
N ARG A 79 11.05 -1.78 15.21
CA ARG A 79 10.49 -2.40 14.00
C ARG A 79 9.33 -1.56 13.46
N PRO A 80 9.38 -1.18 12.17
CA PRO A 80 8.25 -0.53 11.52
C PRO A 80 7.15 -1.54 11.18
N THR A 81 5.91 -1.17 11.52
CA THR A 81 4.71 -1.94 11.21
C THR A 81 3.70 -1.05 10.50
N LEU A 82 3.27 -1.48 9.31
CA LEU A 82 2.15 -0.89 8.60
C LEU A 82 0.91 -1.75 8.84
N ARG A 83 -0.08 -1.20 9.54
CA ARG A 83 -1.39 -1.81 9.65
C ARG A 83 -2.33 -1.25 8.58
N VAL A 84 -2.91 -2.14 7.78
CA VAL A 84 -3.87 -1.85 6.73
C VAL A 84 -5.22 -2.42 7.15
N THR A 85 -6.19 -1.55 7.40
CA THR A 85 -7.54 -1.94 7.84
C THR A 85 -8.53 -1.74 6.71
N PHE A 86 -9.12 -2.82 6.23
CA PHE A 86 -10.23 -2.79 5.28
C PHE A 86 -11.54 -2.75 6.06
N GLY A 87 -12.31 -1.67 5.89
CA GLY A 87 -13.68 -1.63 6.39
C GLY A 87 -14.57 -2.43 5.47
N GLN A 88 -15.31 -3.39 5.98
CA GLN A 88 -16.30 -4.16 5.23
C GLN A 88 -17.59 -3.35 5.10
N SER A 89 -18.32 -3.67 4.05
CA SER A 89 -19.68 -3.23 3.82
C SER A 89 -20.54 -4.45 3.51
N MET A 90 -21.86 -4.29 3.61
CA MET A 90 -22.84 -5.38 3.42
C MET A 90 -23.04 -5.77 1.94
N THR A 91 -22.21 -5.30 1.01
CA THR A 91 -22.38 -5.62 -0.41
C THR A 91 -21.76 -6.96 -0.74
N THR A 92 -22.40 -7.68 -1.66
CA THR A 92 -21.99 -9.02 -2.14
C THR A 92 -20.87 -8.98 -3.18
N GLU A 93 -20.45 -7.80 -3.63
CA GLU A 93 -19.30 -7.66 -4.52
C GLU A 93 -18.03 -7.94 -3.72
N ALA A 94 -17.25 -8.94 -4.13
CA ALA A 94 -15.99 -9.33 -3.52
C ALA A 94 -14.81 -8.75 -4.33
N PRO A 95 -14.42 -7.47 -4.14
CA PRO A 95 -13.39 -6.85 -4.97
C PRO A 95 -11.99 -7.35 -4.61
N ASN A 96 -11.13 -7.39 -5.63
CA ASN A 96 -9.69 -7.38 -5.44
C ASN A 96 -9.24 -5.94 -5.30
N LEU A 97 -8.70 -5.58 -4.14
CA LEU A 97 -8.28 -4.23 -3.84
C LEU A 97 -6.76 -4.16 -3.75
N THR A 98 -6.22 -3.11 -4.37
CA THR A 98 -4.83 -2.71 -4.21
C THR A 98 -4.76 -1.72 -3.05
N TYR A 99 -3.78 -1.89 -2.17
CA TYR A 99 -3.50 -0.97 -1.09
C TYR A 99 -2.06 -0.50 -1.19
N HIS A 100 -1.81 0.75 -0.85
CA HIS A 100 -0.49 1.33 -0.92
C HIS A 100 -0.33 2.48 0.07
N ALA A 101 0.89 2.66 0.56
CA ALA A 101 1.22 3.68 1.54
C ALA A 101 2.66 4.15 1.36
N LEU A 102 2.85 5.47 1.39
CA LEU A 102 4.18 6.07 1.47
C LEU A 102 4.60 6.11 2.94
N VAL A 103 5.70 5.43 3.23
CA VAL A 103 6.33 5.43 4.55
C VAL A 103 7.64 6.21 4.49
N PRO A 104 8.10 6.81 5.60
CA PRO A 104 9.43 7.43 5.65
C PRO A 104 10.50 6.45 5.19
N LYS A 105 11.56 6.97 4.55
CA LYS A 105 12.66 6.16 4.03
C LYS A 105 13.18 5.17 5.07
N LEU A 106 13.16 3.90 4.70
CA LEU A 106 13.63 2.81 5.53
C LEU A 106 15.15 2.68 5.39
N ALA A 107 15.82 2.28 6.47
CA ALA A 107 17.23 1.93 6.43
C ALA A 107 17.46 0.79 5.42
N ALA A 108 18.70 0.65 4.94
CA ALA A 108 19.09 -0.43 4.04
C ALA A 108 18.65 -1.78 4.64
N GLU A 109 17.94 -2.59 3.85
CA GLU A 109 17.42 -3.92 4.24
C GLU A 109 16.40 -3.93 5.39
N GLU A 110 15.99 -2.78 5.94
CA GLU A 110 14.98 -2.71 7.00
C GLU A 110 13.64 -3.28 6.50
N GLN A 111 13.11 -4.27 7.21
CA GLN A 111 11.85 -4.91 6.85
C GLN A 111 10.68 -4.23 7.55
N VAL A 112 9.59 -4.01 6.81
CA VAL A 112 8.32 -3.54 7.37
C VAL A 112 7.35 -4.72 7.48
N ALA A 113 6.82 -4.92 8.68
CA ALA A 113 5.74 -5.87 8.90
C ALA A 113 4.43 -5.25 8.40
N VAL A 114 3.72 -5.92 7.48
CA VAL A 114 2.42 -5.46 7.01
C VAL A 114 1.32 -6.32 7.63
N GLU A 115 0.52 -5.71 8.50
CA GLU A 115 -0.64 -6.35 9.14
C GLU A 115 -1.92 -5.96 8.40
N VAL A 116 -2.54 -6.92 7.73
CA VAL A 116 -3.83 -6.71 7.08
C VAL A 116 -4.96 -7.15 8.01
N VAL A 117 -5.85 -6.23 8.34
CA VAL A 117 -7.03 -6.46 9.18
C VAL A 117 -8.28 -6.14 8.37
N VAL A 118 -9.28 -7.02 8.44
CA VAL A 118 -10.60 -6.81 7.83
C VAL A 118 -11.60 -6.65 8.98
N LYS A 119 -12.40 -5.58 8.97
CA LYS A 119 -13.34 -5.22 10.04
C LYS A 119 -14.71 -4.87 9.52
#